data_AF-B7CBS9-F1
#
_entry.id   AF-B7CBS9-F1
#
_cell.length_a   1.000
_cell.length_b   1.000
_cell.length_c   1.000
_cell.angle_alpha   90.00
_cell.angle_beta   90.00
_cell.angle_gamma   90.00
#
_symmetry.space_group_name_H-M   'P 1'
#
loop_
_entity.id
_entity.type
_entity.pdbx_description
1 polymer ?
#
loop_
_entity_poly.entity_id
_entity_poly.type
_entity_poly.pdbx_seq_one_letter_code
_entity_poly.pdbx_strand_id
1 'polypeptide(L)'
;MDTIYHSNIPIETLSLLNCDVRNFNFIHPIKNIFFDNIEYIRKLDASGKARPCILDNVERSLLCHTYYLGFDQFECPDCDNWNVIPHSCHSRFCNACGVKYAKQLAAKATSFCLDCPHRHIVFTIPEELRNWFRQDRSRLNLLFVASRNTISILTNKSLADKLKKKKLSDTHYIFKDIPIRNEFGMIATIHTFTRP
;
A
#
# COMPACT_ATOMS: atom_id res chain seq x y z
N MET A 1 8.61 29.55 -5.13
CA MET A 1 7.68 28.84 -4.24
C MET A 1 8.41 28.69 -2.93
N ASP A 2 8.20 29.67 -2.06
CA ASP A 2 9.04 29.95 -0.90
C ASP A 2 8.86 28.91 0.20
N THR A 3 9.95 28.28 0.60
CA THR A 3 10.06 27.26 1.65
C THR A 3 10.20 27.84 3.06
N ILE A 4 9.77 29.09 3.27
CA ILE A 4 10.03 29.85 4.51
C ILE A 4 8.91 29.71 5.56
N TYR A 5 7.80 29.01 5.26
CA TYR A 5 6.63 28.97 6.15
C TYR A 5 6.70 28.04 7.38
N HIS A 6 7.85 27.44 7.69
CA HIS A 6 7.95 26.49 8.82
C HIS A 6 8.93 26.85 9.92
N SER A 7 9.56 28.03 9.90
CA SER A 7 10.60 28.37 10.88
C SER A 7 10.17 29.21 12.08
N ASN A 8 8.91 29.66 12.18
CA ASN A 8 8.46 30.50 13.30
C ASN A 8 7.13 30.04 13.91
N ILE A 9 7.04 28.75 14.28
CA ILE A 9 6.03 28.30 15.24
C ILE A 9 6.67 28.43 16.62
N PRO A 10 6.21 29.36 17.49
CA PRO A 10 6.75 29.51 18.84
C PRO A 10 6.74 28.16 19.55
N ILE A 11 7.84 27.81 20.23
CA ILE A 11 7.97 26.55 20.98
C ILE A 11 6.83 26.39 22.01
N GLU A 12 6.20 27.48 22.44
CA GLU A 12 5.01 27.49 23.30
C GLU A 12 3.71 27.03 22.61
N THR A 13 3.61 27.11 21.28
CA THR A 13 2.47 26.57 20.50
C THR A 13 2.61 25.07 20.16
N LEU A 14 3.74 24.46 20.52
CA LEU A 14 4.00 23.02 20.43
C LEU A 14 3.94 22.35 21.81
N SER A 15 3.10 22.88 22.72
CA SER A 15 2.75 22.16 23.95
C SER A 15 1.89 20.93 23.63
N LEU A 16 2.53 19.87 23.17
CA LEU A 16 2.04 18.48 23.23
C LEU A 16 1.63 18.03 24.65
N LEU A 17 1.76 18.91 25.64
CA LEU A 17 1.49 18.73 27.06
C LEU A 17 0.17 19.35 27.55
N ASN A 18 -0.54 20.12 26.72
CA ASN A 18 -1.87 20.67 27.09
C ASN A 18 -3.01 19.92 26.37
N CYS A 19 -2.89 18.59 26.27
CA CYS A 19 -3.95 17.69 25.84
C CYS A 19 -5.07 17.55 26.89
N ASP A 20 -5.41 18.63 27.60
CA ASP A 20 -6.54 18.73 28.52
C ASP A 20 -7.83 19.00 27.75
N VAL A 21 -8.19 18.07 26.85
CA VAL A 21 -9.58 17.91 26.43
C VAL A 21 -10.02 16.54 26.91
N ARG A 22 -10.73 16.56 28.05
CA ARG A 22 -11.32 15.43 28.79
C ARG A 22 -12.37 14.61 28.01
N ASN A 23 -12.21 14.46 26.69
CA ASN A 23 -13.02 13.62 25.80
C ASN A 23 -12.22 13.10 24.58
N PHE A 24 -10.88 13.06 24.64
CA PHE A 24 -10.07 12.30 23.68
C PHE A 24 -10.10 10.81 24.01
N ASN A 25 -11.26 10.17 23.82
CA ASN A 25 -11.33 8.72 23.92
C ASN A 25 -10.72 8.12 22.66
N PHE A 26 -9.45 7.73 22.73
CA PHE A 26 -8.87 6.84 21.73
C PHE A 26 -9.57 5.48 21.83
N ILE A 27 -10.76 5.35 21.23
CA ILE A 27 -11.39 4.06 20.95
C ILE A 27 -10.64 3.42 19.75
N HIS A 28 -9.31 3.48 19.76
CA HIS A 28 -8.47 2.92 18.71
C HIS A 28 -7.14 2.44 19.31
N PRO A 29 -7.01 1.14 19.63
CA PRO A 29 -5.88 0.57 20.38
C PRO A 29 -4.49 0.95 19.84
N ILE A 30 -4.35 1.05 18.52
CA ILE A 30 -3.08 1.41 17.86
C ILE A 30 -2.64 2.85 18.16
N LYS A 31 -3.57 3.80 18.30
CA LYS A 31 -3.20 5.18 18.60
C LYS A 31 -2.65 5.31 20.02
N ASN A 32 -3.21 4.57 20.97
CA ASN A 32 -2.68 4.50 22.34
C ASN A 32 -1.26 3.97 22.35
N ILE A 33 -1.02 2.85 21.65
CA ILE A 33 0.34 2.28 21.55
C ILE A 33 1.34 3.29 20.99
N PHE A 34 0.98 4.05 19.95
CA PHE A 34 1.86 5.08 19.41
C PHE A 34 2.06 6.25 20.37
N PHE A 35 1.00 6.69 21.05
CA PHE A 35 1.06 7.79 21.99
C PHE A 35 1.95 7.43 23.19
N ASP A 36 1.74 6.26 23.78
CA ASP A 36 2.50 5.75 24.94
C ASP A 36 4.00 5.58 24.63
N ASN A 37 4.35 5.37 23.35
CA ASN A 37 5.72 5.09 22.92
C ASN A 37 6.33 6.19 22.04
N ILE A 38 5.70 7.37 21.92
CA ILE A 38 6.11 8.40 20.94
C ILE A 38 7.55 8.89 21.20
N GLU A 39 7.94 9.02 22.46
CA GLU A 39 9.30 9.45 22.85
C GLU A 39 10.37 8.43 22.45
N TYR A 40 10.06 7.14 22.53
CA TYR A 40 10.95 6.09 22.04
C TYR A 40 11.10 6.16 20.52
N ILE A 41 10.00 6.36 19.79
CA ILE A 41 10.00 6.46 18.32
C ILE A 41 10.82 7.68 17.87
N ARG A 42 10.67 8.83 18.54
CA ARG A 42 11.47 10.04 18.29
C ARG A 42 12.97 9.82 18.52
N LYS A 43 13.34 9.13 19.61
CA LYS A 43 14.75 8.76 19.87
C LYS A 43 15.31 7.85 18.79
N LEU A 44 14.52 6.88 18.29
CA LEU A 44 14.93 6.01 17.19
C LEU A 44 15.17 6.78 15.89
N ASP A 45 14.27 7.72 15.57
CA ASP A 45 14.40 8.58 14.39
C ASP A 45 15.64 9.48 14.47
N ALA A 46 15.84 10.16 15.61
CA ALA A 46 17.02 10.97 15.87
C ALA A 46 18.34 10.18 15.80
N SER A 47 18.32 8.88 16.15
CA SER A 47 19.48 8.00 16.06
C SER A 47 19.79 7.49 14.65
N GLY A 48 18.94 7.80 13.65
CA GLY A 48 19.07 7.32 12.26
C GLY A 48 18.76 5.83 12.07
N LYS A 49 18.23 5.16 13.11
CA LYS A 49 17.85 3.74 13.06
C LYS A 49 16.48 3.52 12.42
N ALA A 50 15.62 4.54 12.42
CA ALA A 50 14.33 4.51 11.74
C ALA A 50 14.48 4.99 10.28
N ARG A 51 13.61 4.49 9.39
CA ARG A 51 13.50 5.06 8.04
C ARG A 51 12.83 6.44 8.16
N PRO A 52 13.20 7.43 7.32
CA PRO A 52 12.66 8.79 7.40
C PRO A 52 11.13 8.90 7.35
N CYS A 53 10.44 7.92 6.74
CA CYS A 53 8.99 7.92 6.64
C CYS A 53 8.27 7.36 7.88
N ILE A 54 8.96 6.75 8.85
CA ILE A 54 8.31 6.09 9.98
C ILE A 54 7.68 7.11 10.91
N LEU A 55 8.46 8.11 11.35
CA LEU A 55 7.97 9.12 12.28
C LEU A 55 6.79 9.90 11.70
N ASP A 56 6.91 10.38 10.44
CA ASP A 56 5.82 11.07 9.73
C ASP A 56 4.53 10.23 9.69
N ASN A 57 4.62 8.93 9.37
CA ASN A 57 3.44 8.07 9.33
C ASN A 57 2.81 7.83 10.71
N VAL A 58 3.62 7.74 11.76
CA VAL A 58 3.14 7.60 13.15
C VAL A 58 2.43 8.87 13.59
N GLU A 59 3.05 10.04 13.39
CA GLU A 59 2.48 11.34 13.77
C GLU A 59 1.18 11.63 13.01
N ARG A 60 1.16 11.39 11.69
CA ARG A 60 -0.07 11.48 10.87
C ARG A 60 -1.17 10.56 11.38
N SER A 61 -0.82 9.37 11.86
CA SER A 61 -1.79 8.41 12.40
C SER A 61 -2.37 8.86 13.73
N LEU A 62 -1.57 9.50 14.58
CA LEU A 62 -2.03 10.10 15.84
C LEU A 62 -3.02 11.25 15.57
N LEU A 63 -2.68 12.14 14.62
CA LEU A 63 -3.50 13.29 14.24
C LEU A 63 -4.77 12.94 13.43
N CYS A 64 -4.87 11.73 12.88
CA CYS A 64 -6.01 11.32 12.05
C CYS A 64 -7.34 11.45 12.80
N HIS A 65 -8.39 12.02 12.19
CA HIS A 65 -9.69 12.23 12.85
C HIS A 65 -9.61 13.06 14.13
N THR A 66 -8.76 14.08 14.10
CA THR A 66 -8.67 15.09 15.16
C THR A 66 -8.84 16.47 14.52
N TYR A 67 -9.26 17.45 15.33
CA TYR A 67 -9.41 18.83 14.87
C TYR A 67 -8.11 19.46 14.37
N TYR A 68 -6.95 18.88 14.72
CA TYR A 68 -5.64 19.34 14.27
C TYR A 68 -5.38 19.16 12.77
N LEU A 69 -6.12 18.27 12.09
CA LEU A 69 -6.08 18.15 10.62
C LEU A 69 -7.16 19.01 9.93
N GLY A 70 -7.84 19.87 10.69
CA GLY A 70 -9.04 20.56 10.26
C GLY A 70 -10.30 19.71 10.38
N PHE A 71 -11.44 20.35 10.18
CA PHE A 71 -12.74 19.74 10.30
C PHE A 71 -13.77 20.50 9.47
N ASP A 72 -14.82 19.78 9.07
CA ASP A 72 -16.03 20.37 8.51
C ASP A 72 -17.10 20.46 9.60
N GLN A 73 -17.75 21.61 9.73
CA GLN A 73 -18.88 21.81 10.64
C GLN A 73 -20.17 21.91 9.82
N PHE A 74 -21.17 21.13 10.21
CA PHE A 74 -22.49 21.11 9.62
C PHE A 74 -23.50 21.54 10.68
N GLU A 75 -24.38 22.47 10.34
CA GLU A 75 -25.43 22.96 11.22
C GLU A 75 -26.77 22.84 10.50
N CYS A 76 -27.79 22.34 11.20
CA CYS A 76 -29.13 22.24 10.68
C CYS A 76 -29.84 23.59 10.88
N PRO A 77 -30.36 24.22 9.81
CA PRO A 77 -31.02 25.53 9.92
C PRO A 77 -32.36 25.47 10.69
N ASP A 78 -32.95 24.29 10.86
CA ASP A 78 -34.30 24.12 11.40
C ASP A 78 -34.35 23.65 12.86
N CYS A 79 -33.25 23.13 13.43
CA CYS A 79 -33.29 22.48 14.75
C CYS A 79 -32.06 22.69 15.65
N ASP A 80 -31.20 23.67 15.35
CA ASP A 80 -29.96 24.01 16.11
C ASP A 80 -29.01 22.83 16.34
N ASN A 81 -29.20 21.73 15.61
CA ASN A 81 -28.35 20.56 15.71
C ASN A 81 -27.12 20.76 14.83
N TRP A 82 -25.94 20.56 15.41
CA TRP A 82 -24.68 20.69 14.69
C TRP A 82 -23.81 19.45 14.86
N ASN A 83 -23.02 19.18 13.84
CA ASN A 83 -22.06 18.09 13.80
C ASN A 83 -20.72 18.60 13.31
N VAL A 84 -19.64 18.10 13.89
CA VAL A 84 -18.29 18.35 13.39
C VAL A 84 -17.66 17.05 12.93
N ILE A 85 -17.08 17.07 11.73
CA ILE A 85 -16.44 15.93 11.09
C ILE A 85 -14.94 16.26 10.92
N PRO A 86 -14.07 15.72 11.78
CA PRO A 86 -12.63 15.90 11.64
C PRO A 86 -12.05 15.19 10.41
N HIS A 87 -11.08 15.82 9.77
CA HIS A 87 -10.43 15.29 8.59
C HIS A 87 -9.57 14.05 8.88
N SER A 88 -9.41 13.21 7.85
CA SER A 88 -8.61 11.99 7.91
C SER A 88 -7.18 12.24 7.41
N CYS A 89 -6.20 11.46 7.87
CA CYS A 89 -4.79 11.65 7.47
C CYS A 89 -4.46 11.10 6.07
N HIS A 90 -5.38 10.34 5.45
CA HIS A 90 -5.22 9.66 4.15
C HIS A 90 -3.97 8.76 4.01
N SER A 91 -3.29 8.42 5.11
CA SER A 91 -2.13 7.52 5.08
C SER A 91 -2.58 6.05 5.03
N ARG A 92 -1.87 5.25 4.24
CA ARG A 92 -2.03 3.78 4.20
C ARG A 92 -1.54 3.08 5.47
N PHE A 93 -0.68 3.74 6.24
CA PHE A 93 -0.16 3.21 7.51
C PHE A 93 -1.17 3.32 8.65
N CYS A 94 -1.96 4.39 8.67
CA CYS A 94 -3.04 4.57 9.63
C CYS A 94 -4.08 3.45 9.44
N ASN A 95 -4.44 2.74 10.53
CA ASN A 95 -5.38 1.62 10.44
C ASN A 95 -6.75 2.07 9.89
N ALA A 96 -7.33 3.15 10.42
CA ALA A 96 -8.63 3.65 9.97
C ALA A 96 -8.65 4.00 8.47
N CYS A 97 -7.68 4.80 8.01
CA CYS A 97 -7.58 5.21 6.61
C CYS A 97 -7.17 4.05 5.69
N GLY A 98 -6.21 3.24 6.11
CA GLY A 98 -5.68 2.10 5.37
C GLY A 98 -6.74 1.01 5.14
N VAL A 99 -7.55 0.70 6.16
CA VAL A 99 -8.66 -0.27 6.02
C VAL A 99 -9.75 0.27 5.09
N LYS A 100 -10.13 1.54 5.21
CA LYS A 100 -11.09 2.18 4.29
C LYS A 100 -10.59 2.10 2.84
N TYR A 101 -9.33 2.48 2.62
CA TYR A 101 -8.69 2.42 1.31
C TYR A 101 -8.63 0.98 0.77
N ALA A 102 -8.27 0.01 1.60
CA ALA A 102 -8.23 -1.40 1.21
C ALA A 102 -9.61 -1.93 0.78
N LYS A 103 -10.68 -1.58 1.52
CA LYS A 103 -12.06 -1.94 1.16
C LYS A 103 -12.50 -1.30 -0.15
N GLN A 104 -12.19 -0.02 -0.36
CA GLN A 104 -12.48 0.67 -1.63
C GLN A 104 -11.74 0.03 -2.81
N LEU A 105 -10.46 -0.31 -2.62
CA LEU A 105 -9.67 -0.98 -3.64
C LEU A 105 -10.22 -2.38 -3.94
N ALA A 106 -10.65 -3.13 -2.93
CA ALA A 106 -11.28 -4.43 -3.10
C ALA A 106 -12.59 -4.33 -3.90
N ALA A 107 -13.48 -3.41 -3.54
CA ALA A 107 -14.73 -3.19 -4.28
C ALA A 107 -14.47 -2.83 -5.75
N LYS A 108 -13.48 -1.96 -6.01
CA LYS A 108 -13.07 -1.60 -7.36
C LYS A 108 -12.46 -2.79 -8.12
N ALA A 109 -11.67 -3.63 -7.47
CA ALA A 109 -11.14 -4.85 -8.09
C ALA A 109 -12.26 -5.81 -8.45
N THR A 110 -13.21 -6.02 -7.53
CA THR A 110 -14.38 -6.88 -7.73
C THR A 110 -15.26 -6.38 -8.89
N SER A 111 -15.40 -5.07 -9.10
CA SER A 111 -16.16 -4.56 -10.25
C SER A 111 -15.54 -4.86 -11.62
N PHE A 112 -14.25 -5.23 -11.67
CA PHE A 112 -13.61 -5.70 -12.91
C PHE A 112 -13.68 -7.23 -13.07
N CYS A 113 -14.08 -7.95 -12.03
CA CYS A 113 -14.19 -9.41 -12.09
C CYS A 113 -15.47 -9.81 -12.84
N LEU A 114 -15.33 -10.77 -13.74
CA LEU A 114 -16.47 -11.41 -14.38
C LEU A 114 -17.15 -12.37 -13.39
N ASP A 115 -18.48 -12.39 -13.39
CA ASP A 115 -19.27 -13.36 -12.63
C ASP A 115 -19.26 -14.73 -13.31
N CYS A 116 -18.09 -15.34 -13.36
CA CYS A 116 -17.89 -16.68 -13.91
C CYS A 116 -16.84 -17.45 -13.10
N PRO A 117 -16.88 -18.80 -13.13
CA PRO A 117 -15.83 -19.62 -12.55
C PRO A 117 -14.47 -19.24 -13.16
N HIS A 118 -13.52 -18.86 -12.33
CA HIS A 118 -12.17 -18.48 -12.73
C HIS A 118 -11.14 -19.27 -11.93
N ARG A 119 -9.95 -19.45 -12.53
CA ARG A 119 -8.81 -20.09 -11.86
C ARG A 119 -7.85 -19.02 -11.38
N HIS A 120 -7.48 -19.08 -10.10
CA HIS A 120 -6.45 -18.21 -9.54
C HIS A 120 -5.09 -18.89 -9.62
N ILE A 121 -4.13 -18.23 -10.27
CA ILE A 121 -2.74 -18.70 -10.39
C ILE A 121 -1.84 -17.67 -9.70
N VAL A 122 -1.06 -18.12 -8.72
CA VAL A 122 -0.13 -17.27 -7.98
C VAL A 122 1.30 -17.70 -8.33
N PHE A 123 2.10 -16.74 -8.79
CA PHE A 123 3.53 -16.93 -9.01
C PHE A 123 4.31 -16.39 -7.82
N THR A 124 5.06 -17.27 -7.15
CA THR A 124 5.84 -16.94 -5.96
C THR A 124 7.31 -17.18 -6.20
N ILE A 125 8.17 -16.30 -5.68
CA ILE A 125 9.62 -16.48 -5.72
C ILE A 125 10.01 -17.49 -4.62
N PRO A 126 10.71 -18.59 -4.97
CA PRO A 126 11.27 -19.55 -4.02
C PRO A 126 12.12 -18.85 -2.96
N GLU A 127 12.13 -19.37 -1.73
CA GLU A 127 12.79 -18.73 -0.59
C GLU A 127 14.28 -18.49 -0.83
N GLU A 128 14.95 -19.48 -1.42
CA GLU A 128 16.36 -19.51 -1.77
C GLU A 128 16.74 -18.37 -2.72
N LEU A 129 15.80 -17.94 -3.56
CA LEU A 129 16.01 -16.89 -4.54
C LEU A 129 15.70 -15.48 -3.99
N ARG A 130 14.94 -15.35 -2.90
CA ARG A 130 14.46 -14.05 -2.38
C ARG A 130 15.59 -13.06 -2.11
N ASN A 131 16.74 -13.52 -1.62
CA ASN A 131 17.89 -12.66 -1.34
C ASN A 131 18.44 -11.98 -2.60
N TRP A 132 18.44 -12.67 -3.75
CA TRP A 132 18.89 -12.11 -5.02
C TRP A 132 17.97 -10.99 -5.52
N PHE A 133 16.65 -11.11 -5.30
CA PHE A 133 15.67 -10.06 -5.64
C PHE A 133 15.65 -8.91 -4.62
N ARG A 134 16.08 -9.14 -3.37
CA ARG A 134 16.19 -8.09 -2.34
C ARG A 134 17.36 -7.15 -2.60
N GLN A 135 18.49 -7.68 -3.07
CA GLN A 135 19.68 -6.89 -3.40
C GLN A 135 19.43 -5.92 -4.56
N ASP A 136 18.64 -6.36 -5.55
CA ASP A 136 18.34 -5.57 -6.74
C ASP A 136 16.88 -5.78 -7.15
N ARG A 137 16.09 -4.72 -6.97
CA ARG A 137 14.65 -4.73 -7.27
C ARG A 137 14.37 -4.78 -8.78
N SER A 138 15.31 -4.41 -9.65
CA SER A 138 15.11 -4.48 -11.10
C SER A 138 14.91 -5.92 -11.59
N ARG A 139 15.48 -6.89 -10.85
CA ARG A 139 15.35 -8.32 -11.12
C ARG A 139 13.93 -8.84 -10.99
N LEU A 140 13.01 -8.13 -10.32
CA LEU A 140 11.59 -8.50 -10.27
C LEU A 140 10.98 -8.64 -11.67
N ASN A 141 11.56 -7.98 -12.68
CA ASN A 141 11.15 -8.17 -14.07
C ASN A 141 11.27 -9.63 -14.56
N LEU A 142 12.25 -10.39 -14.04
CA LEU A 142 12.43 -11.81 -14.37
C LEU A 142 11.22 -12.64 -13.94
N LEU A 143 10.56 -12.30 -12.83
CA LEU A 143 9.35 -12.97 -12.40
C LEU A 143 8.22 -12.74 -13.41
N PHE A 144 8.02 -11.50 -13.88
CA PHE A 144 6.98 -11.19 -14.87
C PHE A 144 7.22 -11.93 -16.19
N VAL A 145 8.48 -12.02 -16.60
CA VAL A 145 8.89 -12.72 -17.81
C VAL A 145 8.62 -14.23 -17.67
N ALA A 146 9.03 -14.82 -16.56
CA ALA A 146 8.78 -16.22 -16.26
C ALA A 146 7.28 -16.52 -16.21
N SER A 147 6.50 -15.73 -15.48
CA SER A 147 5.04 -15.85 -15.38
C SER A 147 4.37 -15.78 -16.75
N ARG A 148 4.73 -14.80 -17.59
CA ARG A 148 4.21 -14.66 -18.95
C ARG A 148 4.50 -15.91 -19.78
N ASN A 149 5.75 -16.38 -19.75
CA ASN A 149 6.16 -17.55 -20.51
C ASN A 149 5.40 -18.80 -20.03
N THR A 150 5.26 -19.00 -18.72
CA THR A 150 4.49 -20.11 -18.15
C THR A 150 3.01 -20.06 -18.56
N ILE A 151 2.36 -18.90 -18.46
CA ILE A 151 0.96 -18.74 -18.89
C ILE A 151 0.82 -19.05 -20.37
N SER A 152 1.72 -18.52 -21.21
CA SER A 152 1.67 -18.74 -22.66
C SER A 152 1.77 -20.22 -23.02
N ILE A 153 2.61 -20.98 -22.32
CA ILE A 153 2.74 -22.44 -22.45
C ILE A 153 1.46 -23.15 -21.99
N LEU A 154 0.93 -22.75 -20.82
CA LEU A 154 -0.23 -23.38 -20.20
C LEU A 154 -1.48 -23.24 -21.07
N THR A 155 -1.69 -22.07 -21.67
CA THR A 155 -2.87 -21.79 -22.52
C THR A 155 -2.71 -22.32 -23.94
N ASN A 156 -1.48 -22.56 -24.40
CA ASN A 156 -1.20 -23.01 -25.77
C ASN A 156 -0.31 -24.24 -25.78
N LYS A 157 -0.93 -25.44 -25.79
CA LYS A 157 -0.20 -26.72 -25.87
C LYS A 157 0.72 -26.81 -27.10
N SER A 158 0.33 -26.19 -28.21
CA SER A 158 1.16 -26.13 -29.43
C SER A 158 2.46 -25.33 -29.25
N LEU A 159 2.50 -24.34 -28.34
CA LEU A 159 3.74 -23.66 -27.95
C LEU A 159 4.65 -24.58 -27.15
N ALA A 160 4.09 -25.35 -26.21
CA ALA A 160 4.83 -26.33 -25.43
C ALA A 160 5.49 -27.38 -26.33
N ASP A 161 4.75 -27.89 -27.32
CA ASP A 161 5.26 -28.88 -28.27
C ASP A 161 6.32 -28.29 -29.19
N LYS A 162 6.18 -27.02 -29.59
CA LYS A 162 7.21 -26.29 -30.35
C LYS A 162 8.49 -26.08 -29.55
N LEU A 163 8.41 -25.78 -28.26
CA LEU A 163 9.57 -25.70 -27.37
C LEU A 163 10.34 -27.02 -27.28
N LYS A 164 9.62 -28.14 -27.24
CA LYS A 164 10.23 -29.48 -27.22
C LYS A 164 10.86 -29.87 -28.56
N LYS A 165 10.23 -29.47 -29.67
CA LYS A 165 10.66 -29.85 -31.03
C LYS A 165 11.69 -28.91 -31.66
N LYS A 166 11.64 -27.61 -31.34
CA LYS A 166 12.56 -26.58 -31.83
C LYS A 166 13.41 -26.10 -30.67
N LYS A 167 14.74 -26.07 -30.86
CA LYS A 167 15.65 -25.25 -30.05
C LYS A 167 15.34 -23.78 -30.32
N LEU A 168 14.28 -23.25 -29.72
CA LEU A 168 13.99 -21.83 -29.73
C LEU A 168 15.17 -21.08 -29.10
N SER A 169 15.52 -19.93 -29.69
CA SER A 169 16.54 -19.05 -29.12
C SER A 169 16.12 -18.63 -27.70
N ASP A 170 17.05 -18.69 -26.75
CA ASP A 170 16.84 -18.30 -25.37
C ASP A 170 16.77 -16.76 -25.26
N THR A 171 15.68 -16.19 -25.75
CA THR A 171 15.38 -14.77 -25.60
C THR A 171 14.55 -14.56 -24.34
N HIS A 172 14.65 -13.36 -23.76
CA HIS A 172 13.90 -13.00 -22.56
C HIS A 172 12.39 -13.29 -22.71
N TYR A 173 11.81 -13.02 -23.89
CA TYR A 173 10.43 -13.33 -24.22
C TYR A 173 10.32 -14.41 -25.29
N ILE A 174 10.45 -15.69 -24.87
CA ILE A 174 10.55 -16.89 -25.73
C ILE A 174 9.47 -16.97 -26.83
N PHE A 175 8.26 -16.44 -26.59
CA PHE A 175 7.12 -16.55 -27.50
C PHE A 175 6.71 -15.23 -28.17
N LYS A 176 7.48 -14.16 -28.03
CA LYS A 176 7.11 -12.83 -28.54
C LYS A 176 6.81 -12.83 -30.04
N ASP A 177 7.60 -13.58 -30.81
CA ASP A 177 7.54 -13.57 -32.28
C ASP A 177 6.62 -14.66 -32.84
N ILE A 178 5.88 -15.37 -31.99
CA ILE A 178 4.97 -16.43 -32.41
C ILE A 178 3.54 -15.89 -32.46
N PRO A 179 2.90 -15.84 -33.64
CA PRO A 179 1.61 -15.17 -33.85
C PRO A 179 0.38 -15.97 -33.37
N ILE A 180 0.47 -16.72 -32.26
CA ILE A 180 -0.62 -17.61 -31.83
C ILE A 180 -1.79 -16.83 -31.22
N ARG A 181 -2.99 -17.19 -31.72
CA ARG A 181 -4.29 -16.50 -31.72
C ARG A 181 -5.15 -16.62 -30.46
N ASN A 182 -4.74 -17.35 -29.43
CA ASN A 182 -5.57 -17.46 -28.22
C ASN A 182 -5.23 -16.33 -27.25
N GLU A 183 -5.95 -15.24 -27.36
CA GLU A 183 -5.96 -14.17 -26.37
C GLU A 183 -6.75 -14.65 -25.14
N PHE A 184 -6.03 -15.14 -24.14
CA PHE A 184 -6.62 -15.48 -22.87
C PHE A 184 -6.88 -14.19 -22.08
N GLY A 185 -8.15 -13.88 -21.80
CA GLY A 185 -8.53 -12.80 -20.91
C GLY A 185 -8.04 -13.09 -19.49
N MET A 186 -7.01 -12.37 -19.03
CA MET A 186 -6.44 -12.54 -17.71
C MET A 186 -6.48 -11.23 -16.93
N ILE A 187 -6.97 -11.30 -15.69
CA ILE A 187 -6.75 -10.26 -14.70
C ILE A 187 -5.53 -10.69 -13.89
N ALA A 188 -4.41 -9.99 -14.06
CA ALA A 188 -3.20 -10.24 -13.29
C ALA A 188 -3.09 -9.26 -12.13
N THR A 189 -3.08 -9.77 -10.91
CA THR A 189 -2.77 -8.99 -9.70
C THR A 189 -1.38 -9.36 -9.20
N ILE A 190 -0.56 -8.34 -8.95
CA ILE A 190 0.80 -8.53 -8.46
C ILE A 190 0.76 -8.58 -6.94
N HIS A 191 0.99 -9.75 -6.37
CA HIS A 191 1.25 -9.90 -4.94
C HIS A 191 2.76 -9.97 -4.70
N THR A 192 3.39 -8.82 -4.47
CA THR A 192 4.74 -8.80 -3.90
C THR A 192 4.63 -9.15 -2.42
N PHE A 193 4.82 -10.42 -2.04
CA PHE A 193 5.07 -10.77 -0.64
C PHE A 193 6.32 -10.02 -0.19
N THR A 194 6.10 -8.89 0.47
CA THR A 194 7.16 -8.12 1.11
C THR A 194 6.95 -8.27 2.61
N ARG A 195 7.48 -9.38 3.14
CA ARG A 195 8.16 -9.44 4.45
C ARG A 195 8.76 -10.84 4.63
N PRO A 196 10.04 -10.95 5.06
CA PRO A 196 10.50 -12.15 5.76
C PRO A 196 9.69 -12.37 7.04
#